data_AF-A0A176S010-F1
#
_entry.id   AF-A0A176S010-F1
#
_cell.length_a   1.000
_cell.length_b   1.000
_cell.length_c   1.000
_cell.angle_alpha   90.00
_cell.angle_beta   90.00
_cell.angle_gamma   90.00
#
_symmetry.space_group_name_H-M   'P 1'
#
loop_
_entity.id
_entity.type
_entity.pdbx_description
1 polymer ?
#
loop_
_entity_poly.entity_id
_entity_poly.type
_entity_poly.pdbx_seq_one_letter_code
_entity_poly.pdbx_strand_id
1 'polypeptide(L)'
;MVPFFYLWLIKIGYNFIVTKYFLVFLPFIIVHIINGVDYYTYIISVFYLLAIYIQVTTFYAATNKLKDEHFIKIIQINFILSLVGVFLLYTPYYEIMWTQGVMSTGEATRFRMFTYEPSYYSTLLVPFLFYSYFTYINNRCRKNLWLLCMVAFPLIISFSLGFIATTVIVLLITFIIDLKYVLKKKQLVLLGILASLAMGYVFFTENPLTDRINKVIADEDASASGRVVHSTVISFEVASL
;
A
#
# COMPACT_ATOMS: atom_id res chain seq x y z
N MET A 1 -16.25 -5.59 -11.37
CA MET A 1 -14.91 -6.04 -11.81
C MET A 1 -14.62 -7.50 -11.46
N VAL A 2 -14.93 -7.95 -10.24
CA VAL A 2 -14.65 -9.33 -9.76
C VAL A 2 -15.11 -10.46 -10.69
N PRO A 3 -16.33 -10.43 -11.29
CA PRO A 3 -16.76 -11.52 -12.18
C PRO A 3 -15.85 -11.69 -13.41
N PHE A 4 -15.38 -10.57 -13.98
CA PHE A 4 -14.46 -10.60 -15.12
C PHE A 4 -13.10 -11.19 -14.75
N PHE A 5 -12.58 -10.84 -13.58
CA PHE A 5 -11.33 -11.39 -13.07
C PHE A 5 -11.42 -12.89 -12.77
N TYR A 6 -12.54 -13.33 -12.21
CA TYR A 6 -12.79 -14.75 -11.99
C TYR A 6 -12.86 -15.55 -13.30
N LEU A 7 -13.60 -15.05 -14.30
CA LEU A 7 -13.66 -15.68 -15.63
C LEU A 7 -12.28 -15.73 -16.30
N TRP A 8 -11.48 -14.67 -16.16
CA TRP A 8 -10.12 -14.65 -16.67
C TRP A 8 -9.24 -15.69 -15.97
N LEU A 9 -9.33 -15.83 -14.63
CA LEU A 9 -8.60 -16.84 -13.86
C LEU A 9 -8.92 -18.27 -14.32
N ILE A 10 -10.19 -18.58 -14.58
CA ILE A 10 -10.60 -19.88 -15.14
C ILE A 10 -9.95 -20.09 -16.51
N LYS A 11 -10.01 -19.08 -17.39
CA LYS A 11 -9.43 -19.15 -18.75
C LYS A 11 -7.94 -19.44 -18.75
N ILE A 12 -7.20 -18.96 -17.75
CA ILE A 12 -5.75 -19.20 -17.62
C ILE A 12 -5.40 -20.48 -16.84
N GLY A 13 -6.39 -21.30 -16.47
CA GLY A 13 -6.21 -22.62 -15.84
C GLY A 13 -6.24 -22.61 -14.31
N TYR A 14 -6.53 -21.49 -13.66
CA TYR A 14 -6.71 -21.43 -12.22
C TYR A 14 -8.14 -21.87 -11.86
N ASN A 15 -8.38 -23.17 -11.83
CA ASN A 15 -9.67 -23.75 -11.45
C ASN A 15 -9.81 -23.89 -9.91
N PHE A 16 -11.04 -24.03 -9.42
CA PHE A 16 -11.37 -24.30 -8.02
C PHE A 16 -10.91 -23.25 -6.98
N ILE A 17 -10.65 -22.02 -7.41
CA ILE A 17 -10.24 -20.93 -6.49
C ILE A 17 -11.31 -20.69 -5.41
N VAL A 18 -12.57 -20.58 -5.81
CA VAL A 18 -13.70 -20.36 -4.89
C VAL A 18 -13.85 -21.53 -3.92
N THR A 19 -13.68 -22.77 -4.41
CA THR A 19 -13.72 -23.97 -3.57
C THR A 19 -12.63 -23.96 -2.50
N LYS A 20 -11.39 -23.59 -2.87
CA LYS A 20 -10.28 -23.46 -1.92
C LYS A 20 -10.54 -22.38 -0.87
N TYR A 21 -11.09 -21.24 -1.29
CA TYR A 21 -11.49 -20.17 -0.37
C TYR A 21 -12.48 -20.69 0.68
N PHE A 22 -13.58 -21.31 0.25
CA PHE A 22 -14.58 -21.81 1.19
C PHE A 22 -14.04 -22.96 2.04
N LEU A 23 -13.21 -23.86 1.51
CA LEU A 23 -12.64 -24.95 2.31
C LEU A 23 -11.83 -24.43 3.51
N VAL A 24 -11.04 -23.37 3.32
CA VAL A 24 -10.26 -22.75 4.39
C VAL A 24 -11.14 -21.89 5.30
N PHE A 25 -12.14 -21.20 4.74
CA PHE A 25 -12.95 -20.24 5.49
C PHE A 25 -14.15 -20.87 6.21
N LEU A 26 -14.56 -22.08 5.83
CA LEU A 26 -15.73 -22.77 6.39
C LEU A 26 -15.70 -22.91 7.93
N PRO A 27 -14.58 -23.28 8.57
CA PRO A 27 -14.55 -23.38 10.04
C PRO A 27 -14.87 -22.05 10.72
N PHE A 28 -14.42 -20.93 10.14
CA PHE A 28 -14.68 -19.60 10.67
C PHE A 28 -16.15 -19.20 10.49
N ILE A 29 -16.74 -19.52 9.34
CA ILE A 29 -18.17 -19.32 9.08
C ILE A 29 -19.01 -20.06 10.12
N ILE A 30 -18.70 -21.34 10.38
CA ILE A 30 -19.43 -22.16 11.35
C ILE A 30 -19.37 -21.54 12.75
N VAL A 31 -18.17 -21.15 13.21
CA VAL A 31 -17.99 -20.53 14.53
C VAL A 31 -18.78 -19.22 14.67
N HIS A 32 -18.78 -18.35 13.64
CA HIS A 32 -19.51 -17.08 13.70
C HIS A 32 -21.04 -17.28 13.68
N ILE A 33 -21.54 -18.26 12.94
CA ILE A 33 -22.97 -18.61 12.95
C ILE A 33 -23.39 -19.13 14.32
N ILE A 34 -22.58 -20.01 14.96
CA ILE A 34 -22.88 -20.53 16.30
C ILE A 34 -22.91 -19.41 17.35
N ASN A 35 -22.06 -18.39 17.20
CA ASN A 35 -22.01 -17.22 18.08
C ASN A 35 -23.13 -16.19 17.82
N GLY A 36 -24.07 -16.47 16.91
CA GLY A 36 -25.26 -15.64 16.71
C GLY A 36 -25.01 -14.35 15.93
N VAL A 37 -24.08 -14.35 14.96
CA VAL A 37 -23.83 -13.18 14.10
C VAL A 37 -25.07 -12.81 13.27
N ASP A 38 -25.28 -11.52 13.02
CA ASP A 38 -26.26 -11.06 12.03
C ASP A 38 -25.95 -11.64 10.64
N TYR A 39 -26.84 -12.52 10.17
CA TYR A 39 -26.65 -13.27 8.93
C TYR A 39 -26.49 -12.36 7.71
N TYR A 40 -27.25 -11.25 7.64
CA TYR A 40 -27.26 -10.39 6.48
C TYR A 40 -25.92 -9.67 6.30
N THR A 41 -25.46 -8.99 7.35
CA THR A 41 -24.18 -8.28 7.36
C THR A 41 -22.99 -9.24 7.20
N TYR A 42 -23.09 -10.42 7.81
CA TYR A 42 -22.04 -11.43 7.70
C TYR A 42 -21.89 -11.97 6.27
N ILE A 43 -23.00 -12.31 5.59
CA ILE A 43 -22.97 -12.80 4.21
C ILE A 43 -22.34 -11.76 3.28
N ILE A 44 -22.72 -10.49 3.41
CA ILE A 44 -22.13 -9.39 2.63
C ILE A 44 -20.61 -9.33 2.86
N SER A 45 -20.17 -9.44 4.11
CA SER A 45 -18.75 -9.42 4.47
C SER A 45 -17.97 -10.60 3.86
N VAL A 46 -18.56 -11.81 3.86
CA VAL A 46 -17.99 -13.00 3.20
C VAL A 46 -17.84 -12.77 1.69
N PHE A 47 -18.84 -12.17 1.04
CA PHE A 47 -18.73 -11.84 -0.39
C PHE A 47 -17.65 -10.80 -0.69
N TYR A 48 -17.49 -9.79 0.17
CA TYR A 48 -16.39 -8.83 0.04
C TYR A 48 -15.02 -9.49 0.20
N LEU A 49 -14.86 -10.39 1.17
CA LEU A 49 -13.62 -11.14 1.35
C LEU A 49 -13.33 -12.06 0.15
N LEU A 50 -14.36 -12.72 -0.40
CA LEU A 50 -14.21 -13.50 -1.63
C LEU A 50 -13.78 -12.62 -2.82
N ALA A 51 -14.36 -11.43 -2.95
CA ALA A 51 -13.98 -10.47 -3.99
C ALA A 51 -12.50 -10.06 -3.87
N ILE A 52 -12.04 -9.73 -2.66
CA ILE A 52 -10.64 -9.42 -2.37
C ILE A 52 -9.75 -10.63 -2.73
N TYR A 53 -10.13 -11.82 -2.30
CA TYR A 53 -9.38 -13.05 -2.58
C TYR A 53 -9.22 -13.32 -4.08
N ILE A 54 -10.28 -13.17 -4.87
CA ILE A 54 -10.23 -13.30 -6.33
C ILE A 54 -9.31 -12.24 -6.92
N GLN A 55 -9.38 -11.00 -6.45
CA GLN A 55 -8.56 -9.91 -6.97
C GLN A 55 -7.07 -10.10 -6.66
N VAL A 56 -6.72 -10.53 -5.45
CA VAL A 56 -5.34 -10.88 -5.07
C VAL A 56 -4.81 -12.04 -5.91
N THR A 57 -5.62 -13.09 -6.08
CA THR A 57 -5.25 -14.25 -6.91
C THR A 57 -5.07 -13.85 -8.38
N THR A 58 -5.92 -12.98 -8.89
CA THR A 58 -5.81 -12.41 -10.25
C THR A 58 -4.52 -11.62 -10.40
N PHE A 59 -4.23 -10.75 -9.45
CA PHE A 59 -3.00 -9.98 -9.44
C PHE A 59 -1.77 -10.89 -9.43
N TYR A 60 -1.75 -11.90 -8.56
CA TYR A 60 -0.68 -12.90 -8.50
C TYR A 60 -0.50 -13.67 -9.83
N ALA A 61 -1.60 -14.13 -10.42
CA ALA A 61 -1.53 -14.86 -11.69
C ALA A 61 -1.10 -13.96 -12.86
N ALA A 62 -1.50 -12.68 -12.82
CA ALA A 62 -1.08 -11.68 -13.80
C ALA A 62 0.42 -11.37 -13.65
N THR A 63 0.90 -11.11 -12.44
CA THR A 63 2.32 -10.77 -12.20
C THR A 63 3.25 -11.90 -12.61
N ASN A 64 2.87 -13.16 -12.39
CA ASN A 64 3.65 -14.32 -12.85
C ASN A 64 3.78 -14.41 -14.38
N LYS A 65 2.87 -13.78 -15.14
CA LYS A 65 2.93 -13.72 -16.61
C LYS A 65 3.59 -12.45 -17.14
N LEU A 66 3.77 -11.44 -16.29
CA LEU A 66 4.37 -10.18 -16.69
C LEU A 66 5.89 -10.34 -16.82
N LYS A 67 6.43 -9.91 -17.96
CA LYS A 67 7.86 -9.71 -18.14
C LYS A 67 8.32 -8.40 -17.50
N ASP A 68 9.59 -8.34 -17.13
CA ASP A 68 10.28 -7.14 -16.60
C ASP A 68 9.98 -5.85 -17.38
N GLU A 69 9.90 -5.94 -18.71
CA GLU A 69 9.59 -4.82 -19.59
C GLU A 69 8.26 -4.14 -19.25
N HIS A 70 7.26 -4.89 -18.79
CA HIS A 70 5.96 -4.33 -18.41
C HIS A 70 6.06 -3.52 -17.12
N PHE A 71 6.80 -4.02 -16.13
CA PHE A 71 7.06 -3.28 -14.89
C PHE A 71 7.79 -1.98 -15.18
N ILE A 72 8.81 -2.02 -16.04
CA ILE A 72 9.56 -0.83 -16.47
C ILE A 72 8.64 0.18 -17.16
N LYS A 73 7.80 -0.26 -18.09
CA LYS A 73 6.84 0.61 -18.79
C LYS A 73 5.84 1.25 -17.83
N ILE A 74 5.30 0.49 -16.87
CA ILE A 74 4.36 1.02 -15.87
C ILE A 74 5.05 2.09 -15.01
N ILE A 75 6.29 1.85 -14.57
CA ILE A 75 7.09 2.83 -13.81
C ILE A 75 7.28 4.11 -14.63
N GLN A 76 7.65 3.99 -15.90
CA GLN A 76 7.87 5.13 -16.79
C GLN A 76 6.59 5.93 -17.02
N ILE A 77 5.47 5.27 -17.29
CA ILE A 77 4.16 5.92 -17.47
C ILE A 77 3.76 6.64 -16.18
N ASN A 78 3.90 5.98 -15.03
CA ASN A 78 3.60 6.58 -13.73
C ASN A 78 4.47 7.81 -13.46
N PHE A 79 5.76 7.74 -13.75
CA PHE A 79 6.67 8.86 -13.62
C PHE A 79 6.29 10.04 -14.53
N ILE A 80 6.00 9.78 -15.81
CA ILE A 80 5.55 10.83 -16.74
C ILE A 80 4.28 11.49 -16.22
N LEU A 81 3.30 10.72 -15.78
CA LEU A 81 2.05 11.25 -15.24
C LEU A 81 2.28 12.01 -13.93
N SER A 82 3.25 11.62 -13.12
CA SER A 82 3.63 12.39 -11.92
C SER A 82 4.24 13.75 -12.28
N LEU A 83 5.04 13.83 -13.36
CA LEU A 83 5.54 15.10 -13.88
C LEU A 83 4.39 15.99 -14.38
N VAL A 84 3.43 15.41 -15.12
CA VAL A 84 2.19 16.12 -15.51
C VAL A 84 1.46 16.62 -14.27
N GLY A 85 1.37 15.80 -13.22
CA GLY A 85 0.83 16.18 -11.93
C GLY A 85 1.51 17.41 -11.34
N VAL A 86 2.83 17.46 -11.35
CA VAL A 86 3.60 18.63 -10.88
C VAL A 86 3.25 19.89 -11.67
N PHE A 87 3.07 19.79 -13.00
CA PHE A 87 2.61 20.93 -13.78
C PHE A 87 1.17 21.33 -13.44
N LEU A 88 0.27 20.36 -13.26
CA LEU A 88 -1.12 20.62 -12.89
C LEU A 88 -1.28 21.31 -11.53
N LEU A 89 -0.30 21.17 -10.63
CA LEU A 89 -0.30 21.86 -9.34
C LEU A 89 -0.44 23.39 -9.49
N TYR A 90 0.09 23.96 -10.56
CA TYR A 90 0.05 25.40 -10.85
C TYR A 90 -1.15 25.81 -11.71
N THR A 91 -2.14 24.93 -11.88
CA THR A 91 -3.32 25.15 -12.71
C THR A 91 -4.60 25.00 -11.88
N PRO A 92 -5.75 25.54 -12.31
CA PRO A 92 -7.03 25.33 -11.64
C PRO A 92 -7.47 23.86 -11.60
N TYR A 93 -6.81 22.98 -12.37
CA TYR A 93 -7.12 21.55 -12.45
C TYR A 93 -6.30 20.70 -11.47
N TYR A 94 -5.60 21.31 -10.50
CA TYR A 94 -4.74 20.57 -9.56
C TYR A 94 -5.49 19.48 -8.79
N GLU A 95 -6.77 19.69 -8.44
CA GLU A 95 -7.60 18.74 -7.69
C GLU A 95 -7.79 17.37 -8.36
N ILE A 96 -7.53 17.27 -9.68
CA ILE A 96 -7.58 16.00 -10.41
C ILE A 96 -6.54 15.02 -9.87
N MET A 97 -5.33 15.51 -9.54
CA MET A 97 -4.20 14.67 -9.13
C MET A 97 -3.66 14.99 -7.74
N TRP A 98 -4.15 16.06 -7.14
CA TRP A 98 -3.78 16.53 -5.82
C TRP A 98 -4.99 16.54 -4.90
N THR A 99 -4.73 16.48 -3.61
CA THR A 99 -5.72 16.77 -2.57
C THR A 99 -5.08 17.68 -1.55
N GLN A 100 -5.85 18.61 -1.02
CA GLN A 100 -5.48 19.30 0.19
C GLN A 100 -5.78 18.38 1.37
N GLY A 101 -4.82 18.25 2.29
CA GLY A 101 -5.03 17.63 3.58
C GLY A 101 -4.73 18.65 4.66
N VAL A 102 -5.58 18.70 5.69
CA VAL A 102 -5.32 19.50 6.88
C VAL A 102 -4.12 18.88 7.60
N MET A 103 -2.96 19.54 7.55
CA MET A 103 -1.84 19.26 8.45
C MET A 103 -1.86 20.31 9.56
N SER A 104 -1.30 19.96 10.71
CA SER A 104 -1.04 20.86 11.86
C SER A 104 -0.41 22.21 11.51
N THR A 105 0.50 22.25 10.54
CA THR A 105 1.27 23.44 10.14
C THR A 105 0.67 24.19 8.95
N GLY A 106 -0.49 23.75 8.45
CA GLY A 106 -1.20 24.37 7.33
C GLY A 106 -1.82 23.36 6.36
N GLU A 107 -2.44 23.86 5.30
CA GLU A 107 -2.92 23.03 4.20
C GLU A 107 -1.73 22.51 3.39
N ALA A 108 -1.47 21.20 3.44
CA ALA A 108 -0.46 20.57 2.60
C ALA A 108 -1.12 19.90 1.40
N THR A 109 -0.69 20.27 0.20
CA THR A 109 -1.10 19.60 -1.03
C THR A 109 -0.34 18.29 -1.19
N ARG A 110 -1.08 17.20 -1.41
CA ARG A 110 -0.54 15.84 -1.50
C ARG A 110 -0.91 15.22 -2.84
N PHE A 111 0.07 14.63 -3.49
CA PHE A 111 -0.16 13.97 -4.77
C PHE A 111 -0.86 12.62 -4.56
N ARG A 112 -2.05 12.48 -5.16
CA ARG A 112 -2.87 11.26 -5.14
C ARG A 112 -3.05 10.63 -6.53
N MET A 113 -2.56 11.29 -7.58
CA MET A 113 -2.79 10.87 -8.95
C MET A 113 -4.30 10.64 -9.18
N PHE A 114 -4.70 9.58 -9.89
CA PHE A 114 -6.11 9.25 -10.12
C PHE A 114 -6.72 8.38 -9.01
N THR A 115 -6.18 8.42 -7.79
CA THR A 115 -6.71 7.65 -6.66
C THR A 115 -7.51 8.53 -5.70
N TYR A 116 -8.32 7.88 -4.87
CA TYR A 116 -9.17 8.57 -3.88
C TYR A 116 -8.33 9.33 -2.84
N GLU A 117 -7.26 8.73 -2.33
CA GLU A 117 -6.43 9.32 -1.28
C GLU A 117 -4.94 9.01 -1.53
N PRO A 118 -4.01 9.93 -1.22
CA PRO A 118 -2.56 9.72 -1.43
C PRO A 118 -2.01 8.41 -0.87
N SER A 119 -2.57 7.92 0.25
CA SER A 119 -2.10 6.67 0.87
C SER A 119 -2.38 5.43 0.00
N TYR A 120 -3.51 5.41 -0.72
CA TYR A 120 -3.82 4.34 -1.69
C TYR A 120 -2.85 4.38 -2.87
N TYR A 121 -2.57 5.56 -3.40
CA TYR A 121 -1.59 5.73 -4.47
C TYR A 121 -0.21 5.19 -4.10
N SER A 122 0.33 5.57 -2.92
CA SER A 122 1.63 5.07 -2.47
C SER A 122 1.63 3.55 -2.29
N THR A 123 0.52 2.96 -1.84
CA THR A 123 0.38 1.51 -1.68
C THR A 123 0.47 0.78 -3.03
N LEU A 124 -0.13 1.34 -4.09
CA LEU A 124 -0.03 0.80 -5.45
C LEU A 124 1.41 0.83 -5.99
N LEU A 125 2.24 1.76 -5.53
CA LEU A 125 3.64 1.88 -5.93
C LEU A 125 4.60 0.93 -5.20
N VAL A 126 4.17 0.31 -4.10
CA VAL A 126 5.02 -0.57 -3.27
C VAL A 126 5.67 -1.71 -4.08
N PRO A 127 4.95 -2.48 -4.91
CA PRO A 127 5.56 -3.56 -5.69
C PRO A 127 6.63 -3.05 -6.66
N PHE A 128 6.40 -1.88 -7.27
CA PHE A 128 7.33 -1.25 -8.20
C PHE A 128 8.57 -0.70 -7.50
N LEU A 129 8.42 -0.22 -6.27
CA LEU A 129 9.55 0.20 -5.45
C LEU A 129 10.44 -0.99 -5.12
N PHE A 130 9.86 -2.07 -4.59
CA PHE A 130 10.65 -3.27 -4.29
C PHE A 130 11.28 -3.86 -5.55
N TYR A 131 10.55 -3.92 -6.66
CA TYR A 131 11.07 -4.35 -7.94
C TYR A 131 12.29 -3.52 -8.38
N SER A 132 12.16 -2.19 -8.45
CA SER A 132 13.25 -1.30 -8.86
C SER A 132 14.44 -1.34 -7.91
N TYR A 133 14.17 -1.44 -6.61
CA TYR A 133 15.16 -1.58 -5.56
C TYR A 133 15.98 -2.88 -5.69
N PHE A 134 15.32 -4.03 -5.78
CA PHE A 134 16.01 -5.32 -5.95
C PHE A 134 16.75 -5.40 -7.28
N THR A 135 16.17 -4.84 -8.34
CA THR A 135 16.83 -4.74 -9.66
C THR A 135 18.12 -3.91 -9.58
N TYR A 136 18.11 -2.80 -8.84
CA TYR A 136 19.30 -1.98 -8.60
C TYR A 136 20.36 -2.69 -7.74
N ILE A 137 19.95 -3.39 -6.68
CA ILE A 137 20.89 -4.15 -5.84
C ILE A 137 21.56 -5.28 -6.63
N ASN A 138 20.78 -6.03 -7.41
CA ASN A 138 21.29 -7.16 -8.18
C ASN A 138 22.19 -6.69 -9.34
N ASN A 139 21.89 -5.54 -9.95
CA ASN A 139 22.70 -4.98 -11.03
C ASN A 139 22.79 -3.45 -10.90
N ARG A 140 23.95 -2.99 -10.41
CA ARG A 140 24.22 -1.58 -10.07
C ARG A 140 24.59 -0.74 -11.28
N CYS A 141 23.66 -0.59 -12.20
CA CYS A 141 23.85 0.30 -13.35
C CYS A 141 23.04 1.60 -13.20
N ARG A 142 23.48 2.65 -13.89
CA ARG A 142 22.81 3.96 -13.89
C ARG A 142 21.34 3.87 -14.31
N LYS A 143 21.02 2.96 -15.24
CA LYS A 143 19.64 2.68 -15.68
C LYS A 143 18.76 2.19 -14.52
N ASN A 144 19.26 1.28 -13.69
CA ASN A 144 18.49 0.73 -12.58
C ASN A 144 18.35 1.72 -11.42
N LEU A 145 19.37 2.55 -11.18
CA LEU A 145 19.26 3.68 -10.26
C LEU A 145 18.17 4.67 -10.74
N TRP A 146 18.13 4.95 -12.04
CA TRP A 146 17.12 5.83 -12.64
C TRP A 146 15.70 5.28 -12.47
N LEU A 147 15.51 3.96 -12.64
CA LEU A 147 14.22 3.32 -12.38
C LEU A 147 13.78 3.48 -10.92
N LEU A 148 14.71 3.35 -9.97
CA LEU A 148 14.41 3.57 -8.56
C LEU A 148 14.01 5.04 -8.31
N CYS A 149 14.73 6.00 -8.88
CA CYS A 149 14.38 7.42 -8.78
C CYS A 149 13.00 7.73 -9.37
N MET A 150 12.64 7.10 -10.49
CA MET A 150 11.32 7.27 -11.12
C MET A 150 10.16 6.83 -10.22
N VAL A 151 10.37 5.83 -9.35
CA VAL A 151 9.36 5.40 -8.37
C VAL A 151 9.43 6.21 -7.08
N ALA A 152 10.64 6.54 -6.63
CA ALA A 152 10.83 7.32 -5.41
C ALA A 152 10.26 8.75 -5.53
N PHE A 153 10.38 9.38 -6.70
CA PHE A 153 9.87 10.73 -6.94
C PHE A 153 8.37 10.88 -6.64
N PRO A 154 7.44 10.13 -7.28
CA PRO A 154 6.01 10.25 -6.98
C PRO A 154 5.66 9.81 -5.55
N LEU A 155 6.44 8.89 -4.95
CA LEU A 155 6.25 8.48 -3.56
C LEU A 155 6.53 9.62 -2.58
N ILE A 156 7.64 10.34 -2.78
CA ILE A 156 8.03 11.48 -1.92
C ILE A 156 6.93 12.56 -1.97
N ILE A 157 6.45 12.91 -3.16
CA ILE A 157 5.45 13.97 -3.35
C ILE A 157 4.07 13.56 -2.81
N SER A 158 3.77 12.25 -2.71
CA SER A 158 2.53 11.76 -2.09
C SER A 158 2.48 11.92 -0.55
N PHE A 159 3.64 12.15 0.10
CA PHE A 159 3.78 12.33 1.55
C PHE A 159 2.97 11.31 2.37
N SER A 160 3.08 10.02 2.08
CA SER A 160 2.30 8.97 2.75
C SER A 160 3.03 8.35 3.94
N LEU A 161 2.62 8.75 5.15
CA LEU A 161 3.11 8.16 6.41
C LEU A 161 2.85 6.66 6.51
N GLY A 162 1.67 6.20 6.07
CA GLY A 162 1.33 4.78 6.07
C GLY A 162 2.30 3.95 5.21
N PHE A 163 2.78 4.50 4.10
CA PHE A 163 3.79 3.85 3.26
C PHE A 163 5.15 3.79 3.97
N ILE A 164 5.60 4.88 4.61
CA ILE A 164 6.86 4.91 5.37
C ILE A 164 6.82 3.87 6.51
N ALA A 165 5.76 3.88 7.31
CA ALA A 165 5.56 2.95 8.41
C ALA A 165 5.55 1.48 7.91
N THR A 166 4.80 1.19 6.86
CA THR A 166 4.71 -0.17 6.32
C THR A 166 6.04 -0.64 5.74
N THR A 167 6.75 0.21 4.99
CA THR A 167 8.07 -0.14 4.43
C THR A 167 9.07 -0.47 5.53
N VAL A 168 9.05 0.28 6.63
CA VAL A 168 9.92 0.05 7.78
C VAL A 168 9.57 -1.26 8.47
N ILE A 169 8.29 -1.50 8.74
CA ILE A 169 7.82 -2.75 9.36
C ILE A 169 8.25 -3.94 8.49
N VAL A 170 8.06 -3.86 7.17
CA VAL A 170 8.49 -4.92 6.24
C VAL A 170 10.00 -5.11 6.29
N LEU A 171 10.80 -4.04 6.31
CA LEU A 171 12.26 -4.13 6.44
C LEU A 171 12.67 -4.76 7.78
N LEU A 172 12.03 -4.38 8.88
CA LEU A 172 12.29 -4.96 10.21
C LEU A 172 11.94 -6.45 10.25
N ILE A 173 10.76 -6.83 9.75
CA ILE A 173 10.34 -8.23 9.67
C ILE A 173 11.31 -9.03 8.79
N THR A 174 11.69 -8.51 7.63
CA THR A 174 12.67 -9.15 6.74
C THR A 174 14.03 -9.29 7.41
N PHE A 175 14.46 -8.27 8.15
CA PHE A 175 15.71 -8.29 8.92
C PHE A 175 15.68 -9.33 10.04
N ILE A 176 14.55 -9.49 10.74
CA ILE A 176 14.38 -10.47 11.81
C ILE A 176 14.36 -11.90 11.24
N ILE A 177 13.58 -12.14 10.18
CA ILE A 177 13.42 -13.48 9.59
C ILE A 177 14.73 -13.96 8.95
N ASP A 178 15.40 -13.10 8.18
CA ASP A 178 16.57 -13.47 7.39
C ASP A 178 17.87 -12.85 7.91
N LEU A 179 17.98 -12.63 9.22
CA LEU A 179 19.09 -11.91 9.86
C LEU A 179 20.47 -12.39 9.38
N LYS A 180 20.68 -13.71 9.30
CA LYS A 180 21.95 -14.30 8.86
C LYS A 180 22.27 -14.03 7.38
N TYR A 181 21.25 -13.95 6.52
CA TYR A 181 21.41 -13.65 5.10
C TYR A 181 21.59 -12.14 4.87
N VAL A 182 20.83 -11.33 5.61
CA VAL A 182 20.85 -9.88 5.56
C VAL A 182 22.19 -9.34 6.07
N LEU A 183 22.73 -9.87 7.18
CA LEU A 183 24.05 -9.48 7.70
C LEU A 183 25.20 -9.81 6.73
N LYS A 184 25.06 -10.87 5.91
CA LYS A 184 26.03 -11.18 4.85
C LYS A 184 25.95 -10.17 3.70
N LYS A 185 24.77 -9.62 3.43
CA LYS A 185 24.58 -8.56 2.43
C LYS A 185 24.64 -7.19 3.10
N LYS A 186 25.87 -6.68 3.28
CA LYS A 186 26.18 -5.32 3.83
C LYS A 186 25.30 -4.19 3.28
N GLN A 187 24.76 -4.38 2.07
CA GLN A 187 23.91 -3.44 1.34
C GLN A 187 22.49 -3.32 1.92
N LEU A 188 21.90 -4.43 2.38
CA LEU A 188 20.60 -4.43 3.06
C LEU A 188 20.71 -3.82 4.46
N VAL A 189 21.85 -4.05 5.13
CA VAL A 189 22.19 -3.40 6.40
C VAL A 189 22.34 -1.88 6.22
N LEU A 190 23.05 -1.42 5.19
CA LEU A 190 23.18 0.01 4.88
C LEU A 190 21.81 0.66 4.61
N LEU A 191 20.90 -0.03 3.93
CA LEU A 191 19.55 0.48 3.72
C LEU A 191 18.68 0.47 4.95
N GLY A 192 18.80 -0.54 5.81
CA GLY A 192 18.20 -0.51 7.15
C GLY A 192 18.68 0.72 7.91
N ILE A 193 19.99 0.99 7.91
CA ILE A 193 20.58 2.16 8.57
C ILE A 193 20.09 3.48 7.93
N LEU A 194 20.07 3.59 6.60
CA LEU A 194 19.58 4.79 5.91
C LEU A 194 18.08 5.01 6.13
N ALA A 195 17.28 3.95 6.15
CA ALA A 195 15.86 4.03 6.48
C ALA A 195 15.66 4.45 7.95
N SER A 196 16.47 3.93 8.88
CA SER A 196 16.45 4.34 10.29
C SER A 196 16.95 5.78 10.49
N LEU A 197 17.93 6.24 9.72
CA LEU A 197 18.42 7.62 9.76
C LEU A 197 17.45 8.60 9.11
N ALA A 198 16.84 8.23 7.98
CA ALA A 198 15.76 9.01 7.36
C ALA A 198 14.55 9.09 8.30
N MET A 199 14.24 7.99 8.98
CA MET A 199 13.24 7.94 10.04
C MET A 199 13.62 8.88 11.19
N GLY A 200 14.84 8.77 11.73
CA GLY A 200 15.34 9.67 12.77
C GLY A 200 15.24 11.13 12.34
N TYR A 201 15.68 11.47 11.13
CA TYR A 201 15.55 12.82 10.59
C TYR A 201 14.10 13.29 10.55
N VAL A 202 13.16 12.45 10.10
CA VAL A 202 11.73 12.75 10.11
C VAL A 202 11.20 12.93 11.54
N PHE A 203 11.68 12.19 12.54
CA PHE A 203 11.23 12.36 13.93
C PHE A 203 11.86 13.57 14.64
N PHE A 204 13.06 14.01 14.23
CA PHE A 204 13.83 15.05 14.93
C PHE A 204 13.78 16.44 14.28
N THR A 205 13.15 16.60 13.11
CA THR A 205 12.97 17.91 12.46
C THR A 205 11.53 18.39 12.57
N GLU A 206 11.31 19.69 12.76
CA GLU A 206 9.98 20.30 12.68
C GLU A 206 9.53 20.28 11.21
N ASN A 207 8.78 19.24 10.86
CA ASN A 207 8.26 19.01 9.52
C ASN A 207 6.78 18.61 9.62
N PRO A 208 5.95 18.85 8.58
CA PRO A 208 4.54 18.46 8.58
C PRO A 208 4.29 16.96 8.88
N LEU A 209 5.30 16.10 8.63
CA LEU A 209 5.27 14.68 8.97
C LEU A 209 5.38 14.43 10.48
N THR A 210 6.26 15.14 11.16
CA THR A 210 6.53 15.04 12.61
C THR A 210 5.31 15.45 13.40
N ASP A 211 4.70 16.56 13.01
CA ASP A 211 3.50 17.03 13.67
C ASP A 211 2.32 16.08 13.47
N ARG A 212 2.21 15.47 12.28
CA ARG A 212 1.17 14.48 12.02
C ARG A 212 1.40 13.20 12.81
N ILE A 213 2.65 12.77 12.98
CA ILE A 213 3.00 11.69 13.90
C ILE A 213 2.59 12.06 15.33
N ASN A 214 2.91 13.27 15.78
CA ASN A 214 2.50 13.76 17.10
C ASN A 214 0.97 13.79 17.25
N LYS A 215 0.22 14.15 16.20
CA LYS A 215 -1.26 14.08 16.18
C LYS A 215 -1.81 12.67 16.15
N VAL A 216 -1.17 11.72 15.46
CA VAL A 216 -1.53 10.30 15.53
C VAL A 216 -1.32 9.77 16.95
N ILE A 217 -0.23 10.19 17.61
CA ILE A 217 0.05 9.83 19.00
C ILE A 217 -0.91 10.52 19.97
N ALA A 218 -1.32 11.76 19.69
CA ALA A 218 -2.28 12.54 20.46
C ALA A 218 -3.75 12.22 20.14
N ASP A 219 -4.02 11.26 19.26
CA ASP A 219 -5.36 10.84 18.78
C ASP A 219 -6.17 11.95 18.06
N GLU A 220 -5.49 12.95 17.51
CA GLU A 220 -6.09 14.07 16.77
C GLU A 220 -6.02 13.90 15.23
N ASP A 221 -5.41 12.82 14.72
CA ASP A 221 -5.38 12.57 13.26
C ASP A 221 -6.69 11.92 12.79
N ALA A 222 -7.49 12.69 12.06
CA ALA A 222 -8.76 12.24 11.47
C ALA A 222 -8.61 11.00 10.58
N SER A 223 -7.44 10.80 9.96
CA SER A 223 -7.17 9.65 9.10
C SER A 223 -6.95 8.35 9.88
N ALA A 224 -6.24 8.42 11.02
CA ALA A 224 -5.98 7.26 11.88
C ALA A 224 -7.19 6.92 12.75
N SER A 225 -7.83 7.94 13.33
CA SER A 225 -9.05 7.80 14.13
C SER A 225 -10.20 7.21 13.30
N GLY A 226 -10.36 7.61 12.04
CA GLY A 226 -11.37 7.02 11.13
C GLY A 226 -11.18 5.53 10.85
N ARG A 227 -9.93 5.07 10.71
CA ARG A 227 -9.60 3.68 10.30
C ARG A 227 -9.45 2.70 11.46
N VAL A 228 -9.21 3.19 12.67
CA VAL A 228 -9.06 2.35 13.86
C VAL A 228 -10.19 2.66 14.83
N VAL A 229 -10.21 3.84 15.44
CA VAL A 229 -11.16 4.17 16.52
C VAL A 229 -12.60 4.10 16.05
N HIS A 230 -12.99 4.88 15.02
CA HIS A 230 -14.36 4.89 14.51
C HIS A 230 -14.79 3.53 13.95
N SER A 231 -13.91 2.84 13.23
CA SER A 231 -14.22 1.50 12.73
C SER A 231 -14.46 0.48 13.85
N THR A 232 -13.72 0.59 14.96
CA THR A 232 -13.86 -0.32 16.10
C THR A 232 -15.09 0.03 16.91
N VAL A 233 -15.37 1.32 17.13
CA VAL A 233 -16.57 1.81 17.81
C VAL A 233 -17.83 1.41 17.04
N ILE A 234 -17.88 1.64 15.73
CA ILE A 234 -19.01 1.21 14.87
C ILE A 234 -19.15 -0.31 14.91
N SER A 235 -18.04 -1.05 14.85
CA SER A 235 -18.07 -2.52 14.94
C SER A 235 -18.63 -3.00 16.29
N PHE A 236 -18.30 -2.31 17.39
CA PHE A 236 -18.79 -2.62 18.72
C PHE A 236 -20.27 -2.27 18.89
N GLU A 237 -20.70 -1.11 18.37
CA GLU A 237 -22.10 -0.71 18.35
C GLU A 237 -22.96 -1.72 17.57
N VAL A 238 -22.52 -2.13 16.37
CA VAL A 238 -23.20 -3.16 15.57
C VAL A 238 -23.23 -4.52 16.27
N ALA A 239 -22.17 -4.88 16.99
CA ALA A 239 -22.12 -6.14 17.75
C ALA A 239 -22.97 -6.12 19.04
N SER A 240 -23.34 -4.93 19.52
CA SER A 240 -24.15 -4.74 20.73
C SER A 240 -25.66 -4.61 20.48
N LEU A 241 -26.06 -4.51 19.21
CA LEU A 241 -27.44 -4.53 18.72
C LEU A 241 -27.92 -5.96 18.46
#